data_AF-A0A4Y2TVY3-F1
#
_entry.id   AF-A0A4Y2TVY3-F1
#
_cell.length_a   1.000
_cell.length_b   1.000
_cell.length_c   1.000
_cell.angle_alpha   90.00
_cell.angle_beta   90.00
_cell.angle_gamma   90.00
#
_symmetry.space_group_name_H-M   'P 1'
#
loop_
_entity.id
_entity.type
_entity.pdbx_description
1 polymer ?
#
loop_
_entity_poly.entity_id
_entity_poly.type
_entity_poly.pdbx_seq_one_letter_code
_entity_poly.pdbx_strand_id
1 'polypeptide(L)'
;MPHHRTDSVFDANNIVFGTRVIAYQYTKCFLGAFHWPPISPDLNPCAFFLWCHMKDLEYKKKPTDFISLKRFITDSFASIKRKTLQLLTDNFVTRLRYCITCDGSHFENILH
;
A
#
# COMPACT_ATOMS: atom_id res chain seq x y z
N MET A 1 22.11 -1.36 -0.45
CA MET A 1 21.67 -2.42 0.48
C MET A 1 20.15 -2.47 0.50
N PRO A 2 19.48 -3.60 0.22
CA PRO A 2 18.04 -3.69 0.45
C PRO A 2 17.79 -4.20 1.87
N HIS A 3 17.71 -3.29 2.84
CA HIS A 3 17.40 -3.62 4.25
C HIS A 3 15.97 -4.16 4.46
N HIS A 4 15.13 -4.14 3.41
CA HIS A 4 13.74 -4.58 3.45
C HIS A 4 13.53 -5.98 2.86
N ARG A 5 14.61 -6.72 2.57
CA ARG A 5 14.58 -7.99 1.83
C ARG A 5 15.49 -9.04 2.48
N THR A 6 15.28 -9.27 3.77
CA THR A 6 15.95 -10.34 4.53
C THR A 6 14.99 -11.49 4.73
N ASP A 7 15.51 -12.72 4.73
CA ASP A 7 14.72 -13.94 4.95
C ASP A 7 13.93 -13.87 6.26
N SER A 8 14.51 -13.24 7.30
CA SER A 8 13.84 -12.99 8.58
C SER A 8 12.53 -12.20 8.49
N VAL A 9 12.43 -11.23 7.56
CA VAL A 9 11.19 -10.48 7.33
C VAL A 9 10.17 -11.34 6.61
N PHE A 10 10.64 -12.18 5.68
CA PHE A 10 9.81 -13.09 4.92
C PHE A 10 9.20 -14.18 5.81
N ASP A 11 10.00 -14.73 6.72
CA ASP A 11 9.58 -15.69 7.75
C ASP A 11 8.56 -15.08 8.72
N ALA A 12 8.84 -13.89 9.26
CA ALA A 12 7.91 -13.20 10.14
C ALA A 12 6.55 -12.92 9.46
N ASN A 13 6.57 -12.49 8.20
CA ASN A 13 5.35 -12.29 7.43
C ASN A 13 4.62 -13.61 7.17
N ASN A 14 5.33 -14.70 6.91
CA ASN A 14 4.70 -16.00 6.70
C ASN A 14 4.03 -16.52 7.98
N ILE A 15 4.65 -16.31 9.15
CA ILE A 15 4.07 -16.68 10.45
C ILE A 15 2.73 -15.98 10.69
N VAL A 16 2.64 -14.69 10.35
CA VAL A 16 1.45 -13.88 10.66
C VAL A 16 0.38 -13.99 9.56
N PHE A 17 0.79 -13.98 8.30
CA PHE A 17 -0.11 -13.82 7.15
C PHE A 17 -0.17 -15.05 6.23
N GLY A 18 0.78 -15.98 6.34
CA GLY A 18 0.88 -17.17 5.49
C GLY A 18 0.91 -16.81 4.00
N THR A 19 0.07 -17.49 3.21
CA THR A 19 -0.07 -17.25 1.77
C THR A 19 -0.81 -15.97 1.40
N ARG A 20 -1.32 -15.19 2.38
CA ARG A 20 -2.02 -13.92 2.15
C ARG A 20 -1.07 -12.73 2.00
N VAL A 21 0.16 -12.99 1.54
CA VAL A 21 1.18 -11.96 1.30
C VAL A 21 1.30 -11.74 -0.20
N ILE A 22 1.26 -10.47 -0.60
CA ILE A 22 1.59 -10.05 -1.96
C ILE A 22 2.89 -9.26 -1.89
N ALA A 23 3.98 -9.85 -2.36
CA ALA A 23 5.28 -9.21 -2.33
C ALA A 23 6.19 -9.71 -3.46
N TYR A 24 7.10 -8.84 -3.88
CA TYR A 24 8.05 -9.15 -4.93
C TYR A 24 9.00 -10.27 -4.45
N GLN A 25 9.16 -11.31 -5.26
CA GLN A 25 9.99 -12.50 -4.99
C GLN A 25 9.54 -13.40 -3.82
N TYR A 26 8.44 -13.09 -3.14
CA TYR A 26 7.95 -13.89 -2.00
C TYR A 26 7.55 -15.31 -2.40
N THR A 27 7.05 -15.48 -3.63
CA THR A 27 6.72 -16.78 -4.22
C THR A 27 7.93 -17.70 -4.43
N LYS A 28 9.16 -17.19 -4.34
CA LYS A 28 10.38 -18.01 -4.38
C LYS A 28 10.61 -18.77 -3.08
N CYS A 29 10.11 -18.23 -1.96
CA CYS A 29 10.29 -18.80 -0.62
C CYS A 29 9.04 -19.55 -0.15
N PHE A 30 7.85 -19.11 -0.55
CA PHE A 30 6.58 -19.69 -0.11
C PHE A 30 5.63 -19.94 -1.29
N LEU A 31 5.40 -21.23 -1.59
CA LEU A 31 4.47 -21.67 -2.62
C LEU A 31 3.04 -21.27 -2.24
N GLY A 32 2.27 -20.78 -3.23
CA GLY A 32 0.88 -20.35 -3.05
C GLY A 32 0.70 -18.90 -2.58
N ALA A 33 1.78 -18.15 -2.36
CA ALA A 33 1.68 -16.72 -2.16
C ALA A 33 1.50 -15.95 -3.48
N PHE A 34 1.20 -14.66 -3.41
CA PHE A 34 0.97 -13.84 -4.60
C PHE A 34 2.20 -13.01 -4.95
N HIS A 35 2.55 -13.01 -6.25
CA HIS A 35 3.65 -12.20 -6.75
C HIS A 35 3.22 -10.73 -6.91
N TRP A 36 3.98 -9.80 -6.32
CA TRP A 36 3.83 -8.38 -6.62
C TRP A 36 4.80 -7.97 -7.74
N PRO A 37 4.33 -7.39 -8.86
CA PRO A 37 5.21 -6.89 -9.90
C PRO A 37 6.08 -5.72 -9.40
N PRO A 38 7.34 -5.62 -9.87
CA PRO A 38 8.19 -4.49 -9.52
C PRO A 38 7.62 -3.18 -10.10
N ILE A 39 7.84 -2.05 -9.41
CA ILE A 39 7.51 -0.70 -9.89
C ILE A 39 6.00 -0.53 -10.17
N SER A 40 5.14 -0.99 -9.26
CA SER A 40 3.69 -0.83 -9.38
C SER A 40 3.10 0.01 -8.25
N PRO A 41 3.47 1.31 -8.14
CA PRO A 41 2.90 2.20 -7.12
C PRO A 41 1.39 2.37 -7.31
N ASP A 42 0.91 2.34 -8.56
CA ASP A 42 -0.52 2.40 -8.89
C ASP A 42 -1.37 1.28 -8.30
N LEU A 43 -0.76 0.15 -7.97
CA LEU A 43 -1.48 -0.95 -7.36
C LEU A 43 -1.38 -0.88 -5.83
N ASN A 44 -0.43 -0.12 -5.25
CA ASN A 44 -0.21 -0.06 -3.81
C ASN A 44 -1.15 0.96 -3.14
N PRO A 45 -2.15 0.53 -2.32
CA PRO A 45 -3.08 1.45 -1.67
C PRO A 45 -2.41 2.47 -0.74
N CYS A 46 -1.26 2.11 -0.16
CA CYS A 46 -0.50 3.05 0.65
C CYS A 46 0.12 4.17 -0.20
N ALA A 47 0.50 3.89 -1.44
CA ALA A 47 1.12 4.85 -2.34
C ALA A 47 0.09 5.75 -3.02
N PHE A 48 -0.94 5.17 -3.65
CA PHE A 48 -1.91 5.95 -4.43
C PHE A 48 -2.96 6.69 -3.57
N PHE A 49 -3.18 6.26 -2.32
CA PHE A 49 -4.17 6.88 -1.43
C PHE A 49 -3.56 7.41 -0.14
N LEU A 50 -3.03 6.52 0.71
CA LEU A 50 -2.70 6.86 2.11
C LEU A 50 -1.64 7.96 2.20
N TRP A 51 -0.58 7.85 1.41
CA TRP A 51 0.50 8.83 1.36
C TRP A 51 -0.02 10.22 0.98
N CYS A 52 -0.76 10.32 -0.14
CA CYS A 52 -1.37 11.57 -0.58
C CYS A 52 -2.33 12.14 0.47
N HIS A 53 -3.17 11.28 1.06
CA HIS A 53 -4.13 11.69 2.09
C HIS A 53 -3.46 12.27 3.34
N MET A 54 -2.42 11.59 3.85
CA MET A 54 -1.68 12.05 5.04
C MET A 54 -0.95 13.36 4.76
N LYS A 55 -0.31 13.45 3.59
CA LYS A 55 0.36 14.66 3.14
C LYS A 55 -0.62 15.85 3.11
N ASP A 56 -1.79 15.69 2.50
CA ASP A 56 -2.80 16.76 2.42
C ASP A 56 -3.29 17.22 3.79
N LEU A 57 -3.46 16.29 4.74
CA LEU A 57 -3.84 16.63 6.10
C LEU A 57 -2.70 17.36 6.84
N GLU A 58 -1.45 16.93 6.64
CA GLU A 58 -0.26 17.54 7.25
C GLU A 58 -0.09 18.99 6.78
N TYR A 59 -0.20 19.23 5.47
CA TYR A 59 -0.13 20.58 4.89
C TYR A 59 -1.19 21.53 5.45
N LYS A 60 -2.37 21.00 5.81
CA LYS A 60 -3.45 21.78 6.42
C LYS A 60 -3.17 22.10 7.89
N LYS A 61 -2.66 21.14 8.67
CA LYS A 61 -2.48 21.30 10.12
C LYS A 61 -1.17 21.94 10.54
N LYS A 62 -0.12 21.81 9.72
CA LYS A 62 1.23 22.39 9.93
C LYS A 62 1.76 22.19 11.36
N PRO A 63 1.92 20.93 11.83
CA PRO A 63 2.50 20.68 13.14
C PRO A 63 3.91 21.28 13.22
N THR A 64 4.22 21.92 14.35
CA THR A 64 5.46 22.69 14.55
C THR A 64 6.54 21.95 15.33
N ASP A 65 6.20 20.77 15.88
CA ASP A 65 7.10 19.97 16.71
C ASP A 65 6.84 18.46 16.52
N PHE A 66 7.79 17.65 16.98
CA PHE A 66 7.75 16.20 16.79
C PHE A 66 6.59 15.53 17.54
N ILE A 67 6.23 16.02 18.73
CA ILE A 67 5.17 15.43 19.55
C ILE A 67 3.81 15.70 18.88
N SER A 68 3.59 16.94 18.42
CA SER A 68 2.36 17.29 17.71
C SER A 68 2.23 16.57 16.37
N LEU A 69 3.33 16.39 15.62
CA LEU A 69 3.36 15.60 14.39
C LEU A 69 3.00 14.13 14.67
N LYS A 70 3.61 13.50 15.67
CA LYS A 70 3.33 12.09 16.02
C LYS A 70 1.87 11.89 16.42
N ARG A 71 1.34 12.76 17.29
CA ARG A 71 -0.08 12.71 17.68
C ARG A 71 -0.98 12.91 16.47
N PHE A 72 -0.67 13.89 15.62
CA PHE A 72 -1.44 14.16 14.43
C PHE A 72 -1.50 12.98 13.45
N ILE A 73 -0.39 12.29 13.21
CA ILE A 73 -0.37 11.08 12.39
C ILE A 73 -1.29 10.02 13.01
N THR A 74 -1.12 9.71 14.30
CA THR A 74 -1.94 8.73 15.01
C THR A 74 -3.44 9.06 14.93
N ASP A 75 -3.82 10.31 15.21
CA ASP A 75 -5.20 10.78 15.15
C ASP A 75 -5.77 10.69 13.72
N SER A 76 -4.94 11.01 12.71
CA SER A 76 -5.35 10.95 11.31
C SER A 76 -5.65 9.52 10.88
N PHE A 77 -4.79 8.56 11.25
CA PHE A 77 -5.03 7.14 11.02
C PHE A 77 -6.28 6.64 11.75
N ALA A 78 -6.46 7.02 13.02
CA ALA A 78 -7.65 6.65 13.80
C ALA A 78 -8.95 7.24 13.22
N SER A 79 -8.86 8.35 12.49
CA SER A 79 -10.01 9.00 11.85
C SER A 79 -10.46 8.32 10.55
N ILE A 80 -9.66 7.42 9.97
CA ILE A 80 -10.00 6.71 8.72
C ILE A 80 -11.20 5.80 8.98
N LYS A 81 -12.32 6.14 8.35
CA LYS A 81 -13.55 5.36 8.48
C LYS A 81 -13.44 4.03 7.75
N ARG A 82 -14.09 2.99 8.28
CA ARG A 82 -14.22 1.69 7.62
C ARG A 82 -14.75 1.80 6.18
N LYS A 83 -15.70 2.72 5.94
CA LYS A 83 -16.23 2.99 4.59
C LYS A 83 -15.15 3.44 3.61
N THR A 84 -14.18 4.25 4.05
CA THR A 84 -13.03 4.67 3.23
C THR A 84 -12.15 3.47 2.86
N LEU A 85 -11.94 2.55 3.80
CA LEU A 85 -11.17 1.32 3.55
C LEU A 85 -11.89 0.41 2.55
N GLN A 86 -13.22 0.30 2.61
CA GLN A 86 -14.00 -0.47 1.64
C GLN A 86 -13.86 0.11 0.23
N LEU A 87 -14.02 1.44 0.09
CA LEU A 87 -13.81 2.13 -1.20
C LEU A 87 -12.37 1.95 -1.73
N LEU A 88 -11.38 1.95 -0.83
CA LEU A 88 -9.99 1.71 -1.18
C LEU A 88 -9.78 0.29 -1.74
N THR A 89 -10.43 -0.72 -1.15
CA THR A 89 -10.44 -2.09 -1.65
C THR A 89 -11.11 -2.18 -3.03
N ASP A 90 -12.26 -1.53 -3.22
CA ASP A 90 -12.96 -1.51 -4.52
C ASP A 90 -12.13 -0.82 -5.61
N ASN A 91 -11.45 0.27 -5.26
CA ASN A 91 -10.53 0.97 -6.16
C ASN A 91 -9.32 0.10 -6.52
N PHE A 92 -8.77 -0.64 -5.55
CA PHE A 92 -7.70 -1.60 -5.82
C PHE A 92 -8.13 -2.67 -6.85
N VAL A 93 -9.32 -3.25 -6.70
CA VAL A 93 -9.88 -4.20 -7.69
C VAL A 93 -10.05 -3.55 -9.06
N THR A 94 -10.50 -2.29 -9.09
CA THR A 94 -10.67 -1.53 -10.33
C THR A 94 -9.33 -1.29 -11.03
N ARG A 95 -8.30 -0.88 -10.30
CA ARG A 95 -6.94 -0.68 -10.81
C ARG A 95 -6.31 -1.97 -11.32
N LEU A 96 -6.58 -3.10 -10.67
CA LEU A 96 -6.17 -4.42 -11.19
C LEU A 96 -6.81 -4.72 -12.55
N ARG A 97 -8.11 -4.41 -12.73
CA ARG A 97 -8.79 -4.59 -14.02
C ARG A 97 -8.17 -3.71 -15.11
N TYR A 98 -7.88 -2.44 -14.81
CA TYR A 98 -7.19 -1.57 -15.77
C TYR A 98 -5.79 -2.07 -16.13
N CYS A 99 -5.03 -2.56 -15.15
CA CYS A 99 -3.72 -3.19 -15.38
C CYS A 99 -3.85 -4.37 -16.36
N ILE A 100 -4.86 -5.23 -16.19
CA ILE A 100 -5.13 -6.34 -17.11
C ILE A 100 -5.53 -5.83 -18.50
N THR A 101 -6.44 -4.86 -18.59
CA THR A 101 -6.87 -4.28 -19.87
C THR A 101 -5.74 -3.60 -20.64
N CYS A 102 -4.75 -3.06 -19.93
CA CYS A 102 -3.58 -2.41 -20.52
C CYS A 102 -2.38 -3.36 -20.69
N ASP A 103 -2.58 -4.68 -20.51
CA ASP A 103 -1.54 -5.70 -20.60
C ASP A 103 -0.30 -5.39 -19.73
N GLY A 104 -0.54 -4.91 -18.52
CA GLY A 104 0.50 -4.53 -17.56
C GLY A 104 1.13 -3.14 -17.78
N SER A 105 0.70 -2.39 -18.82
CA SER A 105 1.16 -1.02 -19.08
C SER A 105 0.55 0.00 -18.10
N HIS A 106 1.14 1.20 -18.03
CA HIS A 106 0.61 2.32 -17.25
C HIS A 106 -0.80 2.71 -17.69
N PHE A 107 -1.70 2.92 -16.72
CA PHE A 107 -3.12 3.19 -16.95
C PHE A 107 -3.61 4.48 -16.26
N GLU A 108 -2.70 5.30 -15.73
CA GLU A 108 -3.01 6.56 -15.06
C GLU A 108 -3.81 7.52 -15.96
N ASN A 109 -3.54 7.50 -17.28
CA ASN A 109 -4.24 8.33 -18.26
C ASN A 109 -5.69 7.88 -18.56
N ILE A 110 -6.08 6.69 -18.08
CA ILE A 110 -7.39 6.07 -18.33
C ILE A 110 -8.24 6.12 -17.06
N LEU A 111 -7.60 6.14 -15.89
CA LEU A 111 -8.24 6.21 -14.59
C LEU A 111 -8.53 7.68 -14.22
N HIS A 112 -9.78 8.14 -14.45
CA HIS A 112 -10.27 9.45 -14.00
C HIS A 112 -10.98 9.38 -12.64
#